data_AF-W1F4T5-F1
#
_entry.id   AF-W1F4T5-F1
#
_cell.length_a   1.000
_cell.length_b   1.000
_cell.length_c   1.000
_cell.angle_alpha   90.00
_cell.angle_beta   90.00
_cell.angle_gamma   90.00
#
_symmetry.space_group_name_H-M   'P 1'
#
loop_
_entity.id
_entity.type
_entity.pdbx_description
1 polymer ?
#
loop_
_entity_poly.entity_id
_entity_poly.type
_entity_poly.pdbx_seq_one_letter_code
_entity_poly.pdbx_strand_id
1 'polypeptide(L)'
;MLDNCRWDEVADRIVADDFYTSAHREIFSEMERLLSHGKPIDLITLAEALEQNGKLERAGGFAYLAEMSKNTPSAANICAYADIVRERAVVREMISVANEIAEAGYAQDGRGSNELLDMAERRVF
;
A
#
# COMPACT_ATOMS: atom_id res chain seq x y z
N MET A 1 10.53 -1.63 11.23
CA MET A 1 12.01 -1.51 11.21
C MET A 1 12.56 -0.98 12.52
N LEU A 2 12.09 0.17 13.01
CA LEU A 2 12.62 0.77 14.26
C LEU A 2 11.89 0.27 15.50
N ASP A 3 10.59 0.06 15.37
CA ASP A 3 9.72 -0.34 16.46
C ASP A 3 8.67 -1.32 15.94
N ASN A 4 8.73 -2.57 16.42
CA ASN A 4 7.81 -3.64 16.01
C ASN A 4 6.52 -3.64 16.84
N CYS A 5 6.50 -3.03 18.03
CA CYS A 5 5.30 -3.05 18.89
C CYS A 5 4.18 -2.14 18.37
N ARG A 6 4.53 -1.19 17.49
CA ARG A 6 3.59 -0.26 16.87
C ARG A 6 3.02 -0.77 15.55
N TRP A 7 3.32 -2.01 15.17
CA TRP A 7 2.81 -2.59 13.93
C TRP A 7 1.28 -2.65 13.93
N ASP A 8 0.67 -3.15 15.01
CA ASP A 8 -0.78 -3.34 15.09
C ASP A 8 -1.52 -2.00 14.91
N GLU A 9 -0.98 -0.91 15.47
CA GLU A 9 -1.53 0.45 15.29
C GLU A 9 -1.57 0.89 13.82
N VAL A 10 -0.66 0.41 12.99
CA VAL A 10 -0.52 0.75 11.56
C VAL A 10 -1.27 -0.23 10.68
N ALA A 11 -1.20 -1.53 10.97
CA ALA A 11 -1.87 -2.58 10.22
C ALA A 11 -3.40 -2.43 10.26
N ASP A 12 -3.96 -1.90 11.35
CA ASP A 12 -5.38 -1.59 11.44
C ASP A 12 -5.80 -0.38 10.58
N ARG A 13 -4.85 0.46 10.15
CA ARG A 13 -5.11 1.73 9.46
C ARG A 13 -4.86 1.65 7.96
N ILE A 14 -3.80 0.99 7.54
CA ILE A 14 -3.35 0.97 6.14
C ILE A 14 -3.02 -0.44 5.66
N VAL A 15 -3.23 -0.66 4.36
CA VAL A 15 -2.85 -1.87 3.63
C VAL A 15 -1.78 -1.56 2.59
N ALA A 16 -1.13 -2.58 2.04
CA ALA A 16 -0.05 -2.42 1.06
C ALA A 16 -0.47 -1.57 -0.15
N ASP A 17 -1.70 -1.72 -0.64
CA ASP A 17 -2.19 -0.99 -1.82
C ASP A 17 -2.42 0.51 -1.58
N ASP A 18 -2.47 0.95 -0.30
CA ASP A 18 -2.58 2.36 0.04
C ASP A 18 -1.30 3.15 -0.30
N PHE A 19 -0.17 2.47 -0.53
CA PHE A 19 1.06 3.13 -0.93
C PHE A 19 1.04 3.50 -2.42
N TYR A 20 1.56 4.68 -2.74
CA TYR A 20 1.59 5.17 -4.13
C TYR A 20 2.62 4.43 -4.99
N THR A 21 3.82 4.21 -4.44
CA THR A 21 4.92 3.58 -5.19
C THR A 21 4.90 2.07 -5.01
N SER A 22 5.17 1.33 -6.08
CA SER A 22 5.27 -0.14 -6.03
C SER A 22 6.31 -0.61 -4.99
N ALA A 23 7.44 0.08 -4.89
CA ALA A 23 8.49 -0.23 -3.92
C ALA A 23 7.97 -0.23 -2.47
N HIS A 24 7.18 0.78 -2.09
CA HIS A 24 6.61 0.85 -0.74
C HIS A 24 5.54 -0.23 -0.50
N ARG A 25 4.77 -0.63 -1.53
CA ARG A 25 3.83 -1.76 -1.41
C ARG A 25 4.57 -3.05 -1.12
N GLU A 26 5.64 -3.33 -1.86
CA GLU A 26 6.44 -4.54 -1.68
C GLU A 26 7.09 -4.58 -0.29
N ILE A 27 7.63 -3.45 0.16
CA ILE A 27 8.19 -3.30 1.51
C ILE A 27 7.14 -3.61 2.57
N PHE A 28 5.97 -2.98 2.50
CA PHE A 28 4.91 -3.16 3.50
C PHE A 28 4.36 -4.59 3.50
N SER A 29 4.15 -5.18 2.32
CA SER A 29 3.68 -6.56 2.18
C SER A 29 4.66 -7.57 2.79
N GLU A 30 5.96 -7.33 2.61
CA GLU A 30 6.98 -8.21 3.18
C GLU A 30 7.11 -8.04 4.70
N MET A 31 6.91 -6.82 5.22
CA MET A 31 6.80 -6.57 6.67
C MET A 31 5.65 -7.37 7.29
N GLU A 32 4.45 -7.30 6.68
CA GLU A 32 3.28 -8.05 7.12
C GLU A 32 3.56 -9.57 7.13
N ARG A 33 4.18 -10.09 6.06
CA ARG A 33 4.55 -11.49 5.96
C ARG A 33 5.54 -11.91 7.06
N LEU A 34 6.56 -11.10 7.35
CA LEU A 34 7.52 -11.42 8.39
C LEU A 34 6.86 -11.53 9.76
N LEU A 35 5.99 -10.58 10.10
CA LEU A 35 5.26 -10.59 11.37
C LEU A 35 4.24 -11.71 11.46
N SER A 36 3.57 -12.08 10.37
CA SER A 36 2.67 -13.23 10.34
C SER A 36 3.39 -14.56 10.64
N HIS A 37 4.71 -14.60 10.41
CA HIS A 37 5.57 -15.74 10.76
C HIS A 37 6.30 -15.56 12.10
N GLY A 38 5.95 -14.55 12.89
CA GLY A 38 6.57 -14.25 14.18
C GLY A 38 8.04 -13.79 14.07
N LYS A 39 8.47 -13.32 12.89
CA LYS A 39 9.83 -12.81 12.68
C LYS A 39 9.86 -11.29 12.91
N PRO A 40 10.83 -10.78 13.68
CA PRO A 40 10.98 -9.34 13.88
C PRO A 40 11.43 -8.65 12.58
N ILE A 41 10.97 -7.41 12.39
CA ILE A 41 11.35 -6.57 11.26
C ILE A 41 12.46 -5.61 11.68
N ASP A 42 13.63 -5.77 11.06
CA ASP A 42 14.71 -4.80 11.01
C ASP A 42 15.23 -4.70 9.58
N LEU A 43 16.23 -3.83 9.35
CA LEU A 43 16.78 -3.60 8.01
C LEU A 43 17.35 -4.89 7.39
N ILE A 44 18.04 -5.71 8.18
CA ILE A 44 18.70 -6.92 7.70
C ILE A 44 17.65 -7.99 7.41
N THR A 45 16.74 -8.24 8.36
CA THR A 45 15.71 -9.28 8.18
C THR A 45 14.77 -8.97 7.03
N LEU A 46 14.41 -7.70 6.83
CA LEU A 46 13.58 -7.31 5.69
C LEU A 46 14.35 -7.44 4.36
N ALA A 47 15.60 -6.98 4.30
CA ALA A 47 16.39 -7.09 3.08
C ALA A 47 16.59 -8.54 2.66
N GLU A 48 16.93 -9.41 3.61
CA GLU A 48 17.09 -10.84 3.36
C GLU A 48 15.78 -11.48 2.88
N ALA A 49 14.65 -11.14 3.50
CA ALA A 49 13.34 -11.67 3.11
C ALA A 49 12.92 -11.20 1.70
N LEU A 50 13.17 -9.93 1.38
CA LEU A 50 12.94 -9.39 0.04
C LEU A 50 13.86 -10.04 -1.00
N GLU A 51 15.12 -10.31 -0.65
CA GLU A 51 16.08 -10.97 -1.54
C GLU A 51 15.68 -12.43 -1.82
N GLN A 52 15.33 -13.19 -0.78
CA GLN A 52 14.84 -14.58 -0.91
C GLN A 52 13.61 -14.68 -1.80
N ASN A 53 12.76 -13.65 -1.80
CA ASN A 53 11.55 -13.59 -2.62
C ASN A 53 11.78 -12.94 -4.00
N GLY A 54 13.02 -12.54 -4.35
CA GLY A 54 13.34 -11.90 -5.63
C GLY A 54 12.72 -10.50 -5.79
N LYS A 55 12.40 -9.83 -4.68
CA LYS A 55 11.70 -8.54 -4.62
C LYS A 55 12.59 -7.36 -4.23
N LEU A 56 13.81 -7.60 -3.74
CA LEU A 56 14.71 -6.56 -3.23
C LEU A 56 14.93 -5.41 -4.22
N GLU A 57 15.20 -5.73 -5.49
CA GLU A 57 15.39 -4.70 -6.53
C GLU A 57 14.11 -3.90 -6.80
N ARG A 58 12.93 -4.54 -6.74
CA ARG A 58 11.63 -3.85 -6.89
C ARG A 58 11.33 -2.93 -5.72
N ALA A 59 11.84 -3.28 -4.54
CA ALA A 59 11.78 -2.47 -3.33
C ALA A 59 12.82 -1.32 -3.32
N GLY A 60 13.64 -1.15 -4.37
CA GLY A 60 14.66 -0.09 -4.47
C GLY A 60 16.05 -0.52 -4.01
N GLY A 61 16.24 -1.79 -3.66
CA GLY A 61 17.54 -2.33 -3.24
C GLY A 61 17.89 -2.04 -1.78
N PHE A 62 18.96 -2.67 -1.30
CA PHE A 62 19.41 -2.54 0.10
C PHE A 62 19.72 -1.09 0.48
N ALA A 63 20.35 -0.32 -0.42
CA ALA A 63 20.71 1.07 -0.18
C ALA A 63 19.49 1.94 0.12
N TYR A 64 18.37 1.71 -0.57
CA TYR A 64 17.13 2.45 -0.35
C TYR A 64 16.52 2.15 1.03
N LEU A 65 16.48 0.88 1.43
CA LEU A 65 16.01 0.48 2.76
C LEU A 65 16.90 1.08 3.88
N ALA A 66 18.21 1.12 3.65
CA ALA A 66 19.16 1.72 4.58
C ALA A 66 18.97 3.24 4.70
N GLU A 67 18.73 3.92 3.58
CA GLU A 67 18.42 5.35 3.56
C GLU A 67 17.12 5.65 4.32
N MET A 68 16.05 4.89 4.07
CA MET A 68 14.78 5.03 4.80
C MET A 68 14.97 4.84 6.31
N SER A 69 15.73 3.82 6.71
CA SER A 69 16.02 3.53 8.12
C SER A 69 16.82 4.67 8.77
N LYS A 70 17.77 5.26 8.05
CA LYS A 70 18.61 6.35 8.55
C LYS A 70 17.86 7.68 8.66
N ASN A 71 16.99 7.98 7.70
CA ASN A 71 16.26 9.25 7.63
C ASN A 71 14.99 9.28 8.50
N THR A 72 14.67 8.17 9.18
CA THR A 72 13.50 8.07 10.07
C THR A 72 13.99 7.95 11.51
N PRO A 73 14.21 9.06 12.24
CA PRO A 73 14.78 9.02 13.58
C PRO A 73 13.80 8.56 14.66
N SER A 74 12.49 8.59 14.39
CA SER A 74 11.46 8.25 15.38
C SER A 74 10.18 7.72 14.75
N ALA A 75 9.55 6.77 15.43
CA ALA A 75 8.21 6.26 15.13
C ALA A 75 7.10 7.00 15.91
N ALA A 76 7.40 8.11 16.61
CA ALA A 76 6.45 8.78 17.51
C ALA A 76 5.10 9.11 16.84
N ASN A 77 5.14 9.58 15.59
CA ASN A 77 3.97 10.04 14.82
C ASN A 77 3.46 9.02 13.79
N ILE A 78 3.81 7.74 13.93
CA ILE A 78 3.51 6.72 12.90
C ILE A 78 2.02 6.62 12.56
N CYS A 79 1.14 6.73 13.57
CA CYS A 79 -0.32 6.76 13.40
C CYS A 79 -0.78 7.90 12.49
N ALA A 80 -0.27 9.12 12.72
CA ALA A 80 -0.64 10.29 11.92
C ALA A 80 -0.16 10.16 10.47
N TYR A 81 1.01 9.56 10.24
CA TYR A 81 1.49 9.28 8.89
C TYR A 81 0.66 8.18 8.20
N ALA A 82 0.25 7.14 8.93
CA ALA A 82 -0.65 6.11 8.40
C ALA A 82 -1.98 6.72 7.96
N ASP A 83 -2.56 7.62 8.77
CA ASP A 83 -3.81 8.33 8.40
C ASP A 83 -3.64 9.18 7.14
N ILE A 84 -2.49 9.88 7.00
CA ILE A 84 -2.19 10.63 5.78
C ILE A 84 -2.10 9.71 4.56
N VAL A 85 -1.46 8.55 4.70
CA VAL A 85 -1.36 7.56 3.60
C VAL A 85 -2.76 7.05 3.21
N ARG A 86 -3.59 6.68 4.20
CA ARG A 86 -4.97 6.23 3.97
C ARG A 86 -5.80 7.29 3.26
N GLU A 87 -5.80 8.52 3.75
CA GLU A 87 -6.56 9.62 3.15
C GLU A 87 -6.16 9.84 1.68
N ARG A 88 -4.84 9.81 1.40
CA ARG A 88 -4.34 9.94 0.02
C ARG A 88 -4.67 8.73 -0.84
N ALA A 89 -4.77 7.53 -0.27
CA ALA A 89 -5.18 6.34 -1.00
C ALA A 89 -6.65 6.42 -1.43
N VAL A 90 -7.55 6.79 -0.50
CA VAL A 90 -8.98 6.97 -0.78
C VAL A 90 -9.22 8.00 -1.89
N VAL A 91 -8.51 9.13 -1.85
CA VAL A 91 -8.64 10.15 -2.91
C VAL A 91 -8.19 9.60 -4.27
N ARG A 92 -7.14 8.77 -4.33
CA ARG A 92 -6.69 8.16 -5.60
C ARG A 92 -7.68 7.11 -6.11
N GLU A 93 -8.24 6.30 -5.22
CA GLU A 93 -9.25 5.30 -5.55
C GLU A 93 -10.51 5.97 -6.11
N MET A 94 -10.97 7.06 -5.48
CA MET A 94 -12.09 7.86 -5.97
C MET A 94 -11.86 8.37 -7.41
N ILE A 95 -10.65 8.85 -7.71
CA ILE A 95 -10.29 9.29 -9.07
C ILE A 95 -10.33 8.11 -10.06
N SER A 96 -9.82 6.94 -9.66
CA SER A 96 -9.86 5.73 -10.50
C SER A 96 -11.31 5.34 -10.82
N VAL A 97 -12.16 5.24 -9.81
CA VAL A 97 -13.58 4.89 -9.96
C VAL A 97 -14.30 5.90 -10.86
N ALA A 98 -14.05 7.19 -10.68
CA ALA A 98 -14.64 8.23 -11.53
C ALA A 98 -14.23 8.08 -13.00
N ASN A 99 -12.95 7.78 -13.27
CA ASN A 99 -12.47 7.55 -14.64
C ASN A 99 -13.11 6.30 -15.26
N GLU A 100 -13.25 5.21 -14.50
CA GLU A 100 -13.85 3.97 -14.99
C GLU A 100 -15.34 4.12 -15.31
N ILE A 101 -16.07 4.89 -14.49
CA ILE A 101 -17.47 5.24 -14.77
C ILE A 101 -17.55 6.11 -16.03
N ALA A 102 -16.67 7.10 -16.17
CA ALA A 102 -16.65 7.96 -17.35
C ALA A 102 -16.33 7.17 -18.64
N GLU A 103 -15.35 6.27 -18.59
CA GLU A 103 -14.98 5.38 -19.70
C GLU A 103 -16.15 4.48 -20.11
N ALA A 104 -16.85 3.87 -19.16
CA ALA A 104 -18.03 3.05 -19.45
C ALA A 104 -19.18 3.85 -20.10
N GLY A 105 -19.29 5.15 -19.77
CA GLY A 105 -20.24 6.06 -20.40
C GLY A 105 -19.91 6.35 -21.87
N TYR A 106 -18.62 6.46 -22.21
CA TYR A 106 -18.16 6.65 -23.60
C TYR A 106 -18.17 5.36 -24.41
N ALA A 107 -17.69 4.26 -23.84
CA ALA A 107 -17.58 2.93 -24.45
C ALA A 107 -18.69 2.01 -23.91
N GLN A 108 -19.90 2.22 -24.43
CA GLN A 108 -21.08 1.50 -23.94
C GLN A 108 -21.04 0.00 -24.28
N ASP A 109 -20.33 -0.41 -25.34
CA ASP A 109 -20.20 -1.82 -25.77
C ASP A 109 -21.55 -2.56 -25.93
N GLY A 110 -22.62 -1.82 -26.25
CA GLY A 110 -23.98 -2.35 -26.36
C GLY A 110 -24.74 -2.51 -25.03
N ARG A 111 -24.15 -2.08 -23.90
CA ARG A 111 -24.79 -2.05 -22.58
C ARG A 111 -25.88 -0.98 -22.53
N GLY A 112 -27.00 -1.32 -21.91
CA GLY A 112 -28.10 -0.37 -21.65
C GLY A 112 -27.77 0.58 -20.49
N SER A 113 -28.49 1.70 -20.41
CA SER A 113 -28.29 2.70 -19.35
C SER A 113 -28.44 2.13 -17.93
N ASN A 114 -29.37 1.19 -17.73
CA ASN A 114 -29.57 0.52 -16.43
C ASN A 114 -28.33 -0.29 -16.01
N GLU A 115 -27.69 -0.98 -16.95
CA GLU A 115 -26.50 -1.79 -16.67
C GLU A 115 -25.29 -0.91 -16.31
N LEU A 116 -25.15 0.25 -16.96
CA LEU A 116 -24.12 1.24 -16.63
C LEU A 116 -24.34 1.84 -15.24
N LEU A 117 -25.59 2.09 -14.84
CA LEU A 117 -25.93 2.56 -13.50
C LEU A 117 -25.60 1.52 -12.43
N ASP A 118 -26.00 0.26 -12.63
CA ASP A 118 -25.70 -0.84 -11.71
C ASP A 118 -24.17 -1.04 -11.55
N MET A 119 -23.42 -0.92 -12.65
CA MET A 119 -21.97 -0.98 -12.62
C MET A 119 -21.37 0.18 -11.81
N ALA A 120 -21.85 1.40 -12.02
CA ALA A 120 -21.38 2.57 -11.29
C ALA A 120 -21.67 2.44 -9.78
N GLU A 121 -22.86 1.98 -9.39
CA GLU A 121 -23.21 1.76 -7.98
C GLU A 121 -22.25 0.76 -7.31
N ARG A 122 -21.97 -0.38 -7.94
CA ARG A 122 -21.04 -1.40 -7.42
C ARG A 122 -19.58 -0.95 -7.31
N ARG A 123 -19.21 0.14 -7.99
CA ARG A 123 -17.84 0.68 -7.93
C ARG A 123 -17.70 1.77 -6.89
N VAL A 124 -18.80 2.41 -6.51
CA VAL A 124 -18.84 3.47 -5.49
C VAL A 124 -19.16 2.89 -4.10
N PHE A 125 -19.95 1.82 -4.04
CA PHE A 125 -20.43 1.16 -2.81
C PHE A 125 -19.99 -0.30 -2.74
#